data_AF-A0A8T7LFH6-F1
#
_entry.id   AF-A0A8T7LFH6-F1
#
_cell.length_a   1.000
_cell.length_b   1.000
_cell.length_c   1.000
_cell.angle_alpha   90.00
_cell.angle_beta   90.00
_cell.angle_gamma   90.00
#
_symmetry.space_group_name_H-M   'P 1'
#
loop_
_entity.id
_entity.type
_entity.pdbx_description
1 polymer ?
#
loop_
_entity_poly.entity_id
_entity_poly.type
_entity_poly.pdbx_seq_one_letter_code
_entity_poly.pdbx_strand_id
1 'polypeptide(L)'
;MAVAAARRELVVPAGARAEAAVEPQVEELQAAVLAQLEAAYEEAKARPMPQIAAPTRWWDVLAIGPFSAPFDLGFPKPNPIVQVGQPITIFAVLFLNPTLPGVVPPTPNPIPGSLLPYRIMYDTTNVTTATHDAALSGTINGNLAPVLFIVRPITLTPNQAGLYELNLRAQILTAMSTTMVPFAGYASRIDQIDASIFGPNGLVVRFEQPVRFDAYV
;
A
#
# COMPACT_ATOMS: atom_id res chain seq x y z
N MET A 1 -9.77 -28.22 -56.22
CA MET A 1 -10.30 -27.08 -55.45
C MET A 1 -9.85 -27.24 -54.01
N ALA A 2 -8.85 -26.47 -53.56
CA ALA A 2 -8.36 -26.51 -52.19
C ALA A 2 -8.87 -25.27 -51.44
N VAL A 3 -9.56 -25.50 -50.33
CA VAL A 3 -10.16 -24.48 -49.47
C VAL A 3 -9.07 -23.87 -48.60
N ALA A 4 -8.74 -22.60 -48.83
CA ALA A 4 -7.82 -21.85 -47.99
C ALA A 4 -8.48 -21.52 -46.65
N ALA A 5 -8.02 -22.16 -45.57
CA ALA A 5 -8.43 -21.83 -44.22
C ALA A 5 -7.77 -20.52 -43.78
N ALA A 6 -8.57 -19.48 -43.63
CA ALA A 6 -8.15 -18.20 -43.09
C ALA A 6 -7.71 -18.36 -41.63
N ARG A 7 -6.41 -18.21 -41.36
CA ARG A 7 -5.89 -17.94 -40.02
C ARG A 7 -6.36 -16.55 -39.62
N ARG A 8 -7.39 -16.47 -38.76
CA ARG A 8 -7.67 -15.27 -37.96
C ARG A 8 -6.54 -15.12 -36.96
N GLU A 9 -5.57 -14.27 -37.27
CA GLU A 9 -4.68 -13.71 -36.26
C GLU A 9 -5.55 -12.87 -35.31
N LEU A 10 -5.71 -13.36 -34.07
CA LEU A 10 -6.17 -12.56 -32.95
C LEU A 10 -5.12 -11.47 -32.71
N VAL A 11 -5.30 -10.33 -33.36
CA VAL A 11 -4.61 -9.10 -33.02
C VAL A 11 -5.17 -8.66 -31.66
N VAL A 12 -4.49 -9.09 -30.59
CA VAL A 12 -4.72 -8.57 -29.25
C VAL A 12 -4.34 -7.08 -29.28
N PRO A 13 -5.24 -6.16 -28.91
CA PRO A 13 -4.93 -4.74 -28.91
C PRO A 13 -3.74 -4.46 -27.98
N ALA A 14 -2.79 -3.64 -28.44
CA ALA A 14 -1.54 -3.35 -27.73
C ALA A 14 -1.75 -2.87 -26.28
N GLY A 15 -2.89 -2.21 -25.98
CA GLY A 15 -3.27 -1.81 -24.62
C GLY A 15 -3.47 -2.98 -23.66
N ALA A 16 -4.08 -4.08 -24.11
CA ALA A 16 -4.30 -5.26 -23.27
C ALA A 16 -2.99 -6.02 -22.95
N ARG A 17 -1.95 -5.88 -23.79
CA ARG A 17 -0.62 -6.44 -23.52
C ARG A 17 0.18 -5.62 -22.51
N ALA A 18 0.02 -4.30 -22.53
CA ALA A 18 0.69 -3.42 -21.55
C ALA A 18 0.07 -3.60 -20.16
N GLU A 19 -1.26 -3.65 -20.07
CA GLU A 19 -1.99 -3.87 -18.81
C GLU A 19 -1.68 -5.25 -18.20
N ALA A 20 -1.66 -6.31 -19.03
CA ALA A 20 -1.29 -7.67 -18.61
C ALA A 20 0.20 -7.84 -18.24
N ALA A 21 1.09 -6.92 -18.65
CA ALA A 21 2.49 -6.92 -18.25
C ALA A 21 2.75 -6.11 -16.97
N VAL A 22 1.86 -5.17 -16.64
CA VAL A 22 1.94 -4.36 -15.42
C VAL A 22 1.47 -5.15 -14.20
N GLU A 23 0.41 -5.96 -14.32
CA GLU A 23 -0.06 -6.82 -13.23
C GLU A 23 1.02 -7.73 -12.61
N PRO A 24 1.75 -8.58 -13.39
CA PRO A 24 2.79 -9.44 -12.83
C PRO A 24 3.95 -8.64 -12.21
N GLN A 25 4.25 -7.47 -12.77
CA GLN A 25 5.27 -6.57 -12.21
C GLN A 25 4.85 -5.95 -10.88
N VAL A 26 3.55 -5.63 -10.70
CA VAL A 26 3.02 -5.14 -9.43
C VAL A 26 3.03 -6.24 -8.36
N GLU A 27 2.76 -7.49 -8.73
CA GLU A 27 2.88 -8.64 -7.82
C GLU A 27 4.32 -8.87 -7.36
N GLU A 28 5.28 -8.82 -8.30
CA GLU A 28 6.71 -8.90 -7.97
C GLU A 28 7.16 -7.76 -7.04
N LEU A 29 6.71 -6.54 -7.33
CA LEU A 29 7.00 -5.37 -6.49
C LEU A 29 6.34 -5.49 -5.10
N GLN A 30 5.12 -6.00 -5.04
CA GLN A 30 4.42 -6.28 -3.78
C GLN A 30 5.20 -7.28 -2.92
N ALA A 31 5.68 -8.36 -3.53
CA ALA A 31 6.51 -9.36 -2.86
C ALA A 31 7.83 -8.75 -2.36
N ALA A 32 8.47 -7.89 -3.16
CA ALA A 32 9.69 -7.19 -2.75
C ALA A 32 9.46 -6.23 -1.57
N VAL A 33 8.36 -5.47 -1.59
CA VAL A 33 7.96 -4.58 -0.48
C VAL A 33 7.69 -5.38 0.78
N LEU A 34 6.97 -6.50 0.68
CA LEU A 34 6.71 -7.39 1.81
C LEU A 34 8.01 -7.94 2.41
N ALA A 35 8.93 -8.44 1.57
CA ALA A 35 10.21 -8.96 2.02
C ALA A 35 11.06 -7.89 2.74
N GLN A 36 11.05 -6.64 2.27
CA GLN A 36 11.75 -5.55 2.96
C GLN A 36 11.10 -5.18 4.29
N LEU A 37 9.77 -5.16 4.36
CA LEU A 37 9.05 -4.92 5.62
C LEU A 37 9.38 -5.99 6.66
N GLU A 38 9.40 -7.26 6.25
CA GLU A 38 9.77 -8.39 7.10
C GLU A 38 11.23 -8.28 7.56
N ALA A 39 12.17 -7.98 6.66
CA ALA A 39 13.58 -7.79 7.00
C ALA A 39 13.80 -6.62 7.99
N ALA A 40 13.19 -5.47 7.72
CA ALA A 40 13.25 -4.30 8.60
C ALA A 40 12.62 -4.57 9.97
N TYR A 41 11.57 -5.38 10.01
CA TYR A 41 10.92 -5.78 11.25
C TYR A 41 11.78 -6.75 12.08
N GLU A 42 12.42 -7.73 11.45
CA GLU A 42 13.37 -8.63 12.13
C GLU A 42 14.59 -7.86 12.66
N GLU A 43 15.11 -6.90 11.89
CA GLU A 43 16.17 -6.02 12.38
C GLU A 43 15.71 -5.17 13.57
N ALA A 44 14.48 -4.64 13.53
CA ALA A 44 13.93 -3.87 14.65
C ALA A 44 13.79 -4.72 15.93
N LYS A 45 13.39 -5.99 15.82
CA LYS A 45 13.34 -6.93 16.97
C LYS A 45 14.70 -7.17 17.59
N ALA A 46 15.76 -7.24 16.77
CA ALA A 46 17.12 -7.49 17.24
C ALA A 46 17.72 -6.29 17.99
N ARG A 47 17.14 -5.08 17.83
CA ARG A 47 17.60 -3.87 18.52
C ARG A 47 17.02 -3.82 19.94
N PRO A 48 17.84 -3.50 20.97
CA PRO A 48 17.34 -3.29 22.32
C PRO A 48 16.39 -2.08 22.31
N MET A 49 15.09 -2.35 22.43
CA MET A 49 14.09 -1.29 22.49
C MET A 49 14.08 -0.70 23.90
N PRO A 50 14.32 0.61 24.08
CA PRO A 50 13.99 1.25 25.34
C PRO A 50 12.47 1.08 25.57
N GLN A 51 12.07 0.79 26.81
CA GLN A 51 10.67 0.66 27.23
C GLN A 51 9.99 2.04 27.13
N ILE A 52 9.74 2.50 25.91
CA ILE A 52 9.04 3.75 25.64
C ILE A 52 7.60 3.35 25.32
N ALA A 53 6.67 3.89 26.12
CA ALA A 53 5.25 3.72 25.91
C ALA A 53 4.78 4.59 24.72
N ALA A 54 4.83 4.07 23.49
CA ALA A 54 3.96 4.45 22.34
C ALA A 54 4.29 3.59 21.09
N PRO A 55 3.31 3.29 20.20
CA PRO A 55 1.89 3.59 20.25
C PRO A 55 1.10 2.41 20.81
N THR A 56 0.01 2.77 21.48
CA THR A 56 -0.98 1.91 22.14
C THR A 56 -1.93 1.18 21.18
N ARG A 57 -1.66 1.14 19.87
CA ARG A 57 -2.58 0.56 18.89
C ARG A 57 -2.06 -0.78 18.40
N TRP A 58 -2.90 -1.79 18.55
CA TRP A 58 -2.66 -3.16 18.07
C TRP A 58 -2.42 -3.21 16.55
N TRP A 59 -2.95 -2.23 15.80
CA TRP A 59 -2.90 -2.14 14.34
C TRP A 59 -2.48 -0.73 13.89
N ASP A 60 -1.75 -0.65 12.76
CA ASP A 60 -1.33 0.60 12.12
C ASP A 60 -1.49 0.55 10.58
N VAL A 61 -1.47 1.71 9.92
CA VAL A 61 -1.57 1.84 8.45
C VAL A 61 -0.48 2.75 7.88
N LEU A 62 0.19 2.26 6.83
CA LEU A 62 1.27 2.95 6.13
C LEU A 62 0.99 3.02 4.63
N ALA A 63 1.54 4.04 3.97
CA ALA A 63 1.55 4.15 2.52
C ALA A 63 3.00 4.21 2.01
N ILE A 64 3.32 3.40 0.99
CA ILE A 64 4.65 3.30 0.39
C ILE A 64 4.53 3.56 -1.11
N GLY A 65 5.39 4.42 -1.64
CA GLY A 65 5.37 4.85 -3.04
C GLY A 65 5.19 6.37 -3.18
N PRO A 66 4.76 6.85 -4.36
CA PRO A 66 4.31 6.11 -5.54
C PRO A 66 5.46 5.45 -6.33
N PHE A 67 5.18 4.39 -7.06
CA PHE A 67 6.09 3.72 -7.99
C PHE A 67 5.55 3.79 -9.41
N SER A 68 6.37 4.09 -10.40
CA SER A 68 5.98 4.18 -11.80
C SER A 68 6.62 3.05 -12.61
N ALA A 69 5.85 2.36 -13.46
CA ALA A 69 6.40 1.35 -14.38
C ALA A 69 7.21 2.00 -15.52
N PRO A 70 8.24 1.35 -16.09
CA PRO A 70 8.77 0.04 -15.71
C PRO A 70 9.59 0.09 -14.40
N PHE A 71 9.43 -0.93 -13.56
CA PHE A 71 10.20 -1.04 -12.32
C PHE A 71 11.55 -1.69 -12.64
N ASP A 72 12.63 -0.90 -12.70
CA ASP A 72 13.97 -1.49 -12.85
C ASP A 72 14.28 -2.38 -11.63
N LEU A 73 14.72 -3.61 -11.91
CA LEU A 73 14.95 -4.70 -10.95
C LEU A 73 16.12 -4.36 -9.99
N GLY A 74 15.80 -3.57 -8.98
CA GLY A 74 16.62 -3.17 -7.85
C GLY A 74 15.82 -2.14 -7.09
N PHE A 75 15.19 -2.55 -5.97
CA PHE A 75 14.06 -1.87 -5.31
C PHE A 75 13.80 -0.44 -5.80
N PRO A 76 12.79 -0.23 -6.67
CA PRO A 76 12.60 1.06 -7.30
C PRO A 76 12.42 2.09 -6.19
N LYS A 77 13.24 3.14 -6.18
CA LYS A 77 12.94 4.28 -5.30
C LYS A 77 11.58 4.84 -5.71
N PRO A 78 10.74 5.31 -4.76
CA PRO A 78 9.51 6.00 -5.10
C PRO A 78 9.79 7.06 -6.17
N ASN A 79 9.08 6.98 -7.30
CA ASN A 79 9.17 7.96 -8.37
C ASN A 79 7.85 8.74 -8.43
N PRO A 80 7.84 9.98 -7.91
CA PRO A 80 6.63 10.79 -7.87
C PRO A 80 6.27 11.42 -9.20
N ILE A 81 7.07 11.29 -10.26
CA ILE A 81 6.84 11.99 -11.54
C ILE A 81 6.48 10.96 -12.62
N VAL A 82 5.31 11.13 -13.24
CA VAL A 82 4.78 10.23 -14.28
C VAL A 82 4.19 10.95 -15.47
N GLN A 83 4.18 10.29 -16.63
CA GLN A 83 3.46 10.77 -17.80
C GLN A 83 1.96 10.53 -17.64
N VAL A 84 1.15 11.43 -18.20
CA VAL A 84 -0.30 11.20 -18.33
C VAL A 84 -0.54 9.88 -19.08
N GLY A 85 -1.41 9.03 -18.54
CA GLY A 85 -1.68 7.69 -19.04
C GLY A 85 -0.71 6.61 -18.56
N GLN A 86 0.37 6.96 -17.86
CA GLN A 86 1.28 6.01 -17.23
C GLN A 86 0.73 5.58 -15.86
N PRO A 87 0.62 4.27 -15.59
CA PRO A 87 0.16 3.79 -14.30
C PRO A 87 1.22 4.03 -13.20
N ILE A 88 0.74 4.44 -12.03
CA ILE A 88 1.49 4.42 -10.77
C ILE A 88 0.88 3.42 -9.80
N THR A 89 1.73 2.88 -8.94
CA THR A 89 1.33 1.97 -7.87
C THR A 89 1.71 2.56 -6.52
N ILE A 90 0.77 2.56 -5.58
CA ILE A 90 0.99 2.91 -4.18
C ILE A 90 0.62 1.69 -3.34
N PHE A 91 1.47 1.28 -2.41
CA PHE A 91 1.15 0.19 -1.50
C PHE A 91 0.57 0.72 -0.20
N ALA A 92 -0.65 0.29 0.10
CA ALA A 92 -1.25 0.40 1.41
C ALA A 92 -0.82 -0.80 2.26
N VAL A 93 -0.25 -0.54 3.43
CA VAL A 93 0.22 -1.59 4.34
C VAL A 93 -0.53 -1.49 5.65
N LEU A 94 -1.31 -2.52 5.96
CA LEU A 94 -1.84 -2.71 7.31
C LEU A 94 -0.81 -3.51 8.11
N PHE A 95 -0.37 -2.95 9.22
CA PHE A 95 0.59 -3.56 10.13
C PHE A 95 -0.09 -4.01 11.42
N LEU A 96 0.17 -5.26 11.80
CA LEU A 96 -0.25 -5.87 13.04
C LEU A 96 0.93 -5.88 14.02
N ASN A 97 0.87 -5.06 15.07
CA ASN A 97 1.88 -5.11 16.11
C ASN A 97 1.67 -6.37 16.98
N PRO A 98 2.61 -7.33 17.02
CA PRO A 98 2.45 -8.53 17.83
C PRO A 98 2.79 -8.30 19.31
N THR A 99 3.29 -7.12 19.67
CA THR A 99 3.57 -6.75 21.05
C THR A 99 2.39 -5.97 21.63
N LEU A 100 1.79 -6.53 22.68
CA LEU A 100 0.72 -5.90 23.44
C LEU A 100 1.25 -4.62 24.14
N PRO A 101 0.52 -3.49 24.11
CA PRO A 101 0.88 -2.32 24.91
C PRO A 101 0.98 -2.70 26.39
N GLY A 102 2.17 -2.58 26.97
CA GLY A 102 2.40 -2.79 28.40
C GLY A 102 2.65 -4.24 28.85
N VAL A 103 2.86 -5.20 27.93
CA VAL A 103 3.14 -6.60 28.29
C VAL A 103 4.51 -7.03 27.76
N VAL A 104 5.43 -7.35 28.69
CA VAL A 104 6.69 -8.11 28.48
C VAL A 104 6.39 -9.31 27.58
N PRO A 105 7.17 -9.60 26.52
CA PRO A 105 6.66 -10.28 25.34
C PRO A 105 6.04 -11.62 25.72
N PRO A 106 4.70 -11.76 25.67
CA PRO A 106 4.17 -13.09 25.53
C PRO A 106 4.57 -13.53 24.12
N THR A 107 4.95 -14.79 23.99
CA THR A 107 5.04 -15.53 22.72
C THR A 107 4.11 -14.96 21.65
N PRO A 108 4.53 -14.91 20.36
CA PRO A 108 3.66 -14.48 19.27
C PRO A 108 2.52 -15.48 19.21
N ASN A 109 1.48 -15.25 19.99
CA ASN A 109 0.22 -15.92 19.84
C ASN A 109 -0.41 -15.08 18.75
N PRO A 110 -0.43 -15.54 17.48
CA PRO A 110 -1.31 -14.90 16.51
C PRO A 110 -2.66 -14.88 17.21
N ILE A 111 -3.22 -13.69 17.47
CA ILE A 111 -4.58 -13.68 18.01
C ILE A 111 -5.36 -14.63 17.10
N PRO A 112 -6.25 -15.48 17.63
CA PRO A 112 -7.38 -15.98 16.87
C PRO A 112 -8.25 -14.78 16.48
N GLY A 113 -7.70 -13.82 15.74
CA GLY A 113 -8.39 -12.75 15.07
C GLY A 113 -9.12 -13.48 13.98
N SER A 114 -10.40 -13.71 14.20
CA SER A 114 -11.34 -14.01 13.14
C SER A 114 -11.02 -13.17 11.91
N LEU A 115 -11.37 -13.69 10.74
CA LEU A 115 -11.26 -13.06 9.42
C LEU A 115 -12.08 -11.75 9.36
N LEU A 116 -11.78 -10.77 10.24
CA LEU A 116 -12.51 -9.54 10.39
C LEU A 116 -12.36 -8.77 9.09
N PRO A 117 -13.45 -8.20 8.57
CA PRO A 117 -13.35 -7.40 7.38
C PRO A 117 -12.58 -6.12 7.69
N TYR A 118 -11.83 -5.64 6.71
CA TYR A 118 -11.24 -4.32 6.72
C TYR A 118 -11.57 -3.60 5.42
N ARG A 119 -11.41 -2.28 5.47
CA ARG A 119 -11.56 -1.38 4.36
C ARG A 119 -10.40 -0.38 4.34
N ILE A 120 -9.82 -0.21 3.16
CA ILE A 120 -8.86 0.85 2.84
C ILE A 120 -9.56 1.80 1.88
N MET A 121 -9.69 3.06 2.27
CA MET A 121 -10.29 4.12 1.46
C MET A 121 -9.19 5.07 1.02
N TYR A 122 -9.19 5.44 -0.26
CA TYR A 122 -8.24 6.41 -0.78
C TYR A 122 -8.97 7.47 -1.59
N ASP A 123 -8.66 8.73 -1.30
CA ASP A 123 -9.25 9.89 -1.96
C ASP A 123 -8.14 10.73 -2.57
N THR A 124 -8.23 10.90 -3.89
CA THR A 124 -7.25 11.61 -4.69
C THR A 124 -7.78 12.99 -5.07
N THR A 125 -6.96 14.01 -4.94
CA THR A 125 -7.26 15.38 -5.32
C THR A 125 -6.18 15.89 -6.26
N ASN A 126 -6.58 16.47 -7.39
CA ASN A 126 -5.67 17.26 -8.20
C ASN A 126 -5.55 18.65 -7.55
N VAL A 127 -4.39 18.92 -6.96
CA VAL A 127 -4.09 20.15 -6.23
C VAL A 127 -3.95 21.34 -7.19
N THR A 128 -3.50 21.10 -8.42
CA THR A 128 -3.37 22.16 -9.43
C THR A 128 -4.72 22.76 -9.80
N THR A 129 -5.76 21.93 -9.88
CA THR A 129 -7.14 22.35 -10.20
C THR A 129 -8.03 22.46 -8.96
N ALA A 130 -7.54 22.07 -7.79
CA ALA A 130 -8.28 21.95 -6.54
C ALA A 130 -9.56 21.09 -6.66
N THR A 131 -9.53 20.05 -7.49
CA THR A 131 -10.67 19.17 -7.75
C THR A 131 -10.42 17.76 -7.25
N HIS A 132 -11.40 17.20 -6.54
CA HIS A 132 -11.43 15.78 -6.23
C HIS A 132 -11.50 14.95 -7.52
N ASP A 133 -10.64 13.94 -7.63
CA ASP A 133 -10.59 13.04 -8.77
C ASP A 133 -11.21 11.69 -8.38
N ALA A 134 -12.50 11.55 -8.67
CA ALA A 134 -13.25 10.33 -8.37
C ALA A 134 -12.76 9.11 -9.16
N ALA A 135 -12.14 9.30 -10.32
CA ALA A 135 -11.60 8.20 -11.13
C ALA A 135 -10.32 7.61 -10.52
N LEU A 136 -9.58 8.42 -9.76
CA LEU A 136 -8.38 8.01 -9.03
C LEU A 136 -8.66 7.76 -7.53
N SER A 137 -9.93 7.69 -7.13
CA SER A 137 -10.36 7.46 -5.75
C SER A 137 -11.12 6.15 -5.64
N GLY A 138 -11.16 5.55 -4.45
CA GLY A 138 -11.82 4.27 -4.30
C GLY A 138 -11.70 3.61 -2.95
N THR A 139 -12.03 2.33 -2.92
CA THR A 139 -12.09 1.54 -1.71
C THR A 139 -11.69 0.10 -1.98
N ILE A 140 -10.71 -0.39 -1.22
CA ILE A 140 -10.29 -1.79 -1.20
C ILE A 140 -10.88 -2.45 0.04
N ASN A 141 -11.53 -3.59 -0.12
CA ASN A 141 -12.03 -4.39 1.00
C ASN A 141 -11.25 -5.71 1.06
N GLY A 142 -11.15 -6.28 2.25
CA GLY A 142 -10.55 -7.59 2.44
C GLY A 142 -10.82 -8.12 3.84
N ASN A 143 -10.30 -9.30 4.13
CA ASN A 143 -10.35 -9.87 5.47
C ASN A 143 -8.94 -9.94 6.03
N LEU A 144 -8.82 -9.70 7.33
CA LEU A 144 -7.58 -9.90 8.04
C LEU A 144 -7.14 -11.37 7.94
N ALA A 145 -5.84 -11.56 7.79
CA ALA A 145 -5.19 -12.86 7.76
C ALA A 145 -4.21 -12.94 8.94
N PRO A 146 -3.81 -14.15 9.39
CA PRO A 146 -2.86 -14.33 10.48
C PRO A 146 -1.41 -14.02 10.03
N VAL A 147 -1.20 -12.82 9.52
CA VAL A 147 0.08 -12.30 9.01
C VAL A 147 0.34 -10.93 9.65
N LEU A 148 1.62 -10.55 9.78
CA LEU A 148 2.01 -9.27 10.36
C LEU A 148 1.74 -8.08 9.44
N PHE A 149 1.82 -8.31 8.13
CA PHE A 149 1.65 -7.29 7.11
C PHE A 149 0.61 -7.72 6.10
N ILE A 150 -0.36 -6.85 5.82
CA ILE A 150 -1.26 -6.99 4.68
C ILE A 150 -0.94 -5.84 3.72
N VAL A 151 -0.29 -6.19 2.61
CA VAL A 151 0.07 -5.24 1.55
C VAL A 151 -1.01 -5.27 0.48
N ARG A 152 -1.50 -4.09 0.08
CA ARG A 152 -2.49 -3.91 -0.98
C ARG A 152 -2.00 -2.89 -2.01
N PRO A 153 -1.85 -3.26 -3.28
CA PRO A 153 -1.55 -2.30 -4.34
C PRO A 153 -2.77 -1.44 -4.65
N ILE A 154 -2.54 -0.15 -4.84
CA ILE A 154 -3.47 0.82 -5.42
C ILE A 154 -2.82 1.30 -6.70
N THR A 155 -3.34 0.86 -7.85
CA THR A 155 -2.85 1.28 -9.17
C THR A 155 -3.73 2.40 -9.71
N LEU A 156 -3.12 3.52 -10.06
CA LEU A 156 -3.80 4.74 -10.53
C LEU A 156 -3.21 5.15 -11.87
N THR A 157 -4.04 5.61 -12.79
CA THR A 157 -3.61 6.07 -14.11
C THR A 157 -4.12 7.49 -14.34
N PRO A 158 -3.34 8.54 -14.00
CA PRO A 158 -3.77 9.92 -14.19
C PRO A 158 -3.99 10.22 -15.68
N ASN A 159 -5.14 10.82 -16.00
CA ASN A 159 -5.53 11.17 -17.37
C ASN A 159 -5.40 12.68 -17.66
N GLN A 160 -4.99 13.47 -16.66
CA GLN A 160 -4.77 14.91 -16.76
C GLN A 160 -3.43 15.25 -16.10
N ALA A 161 -2.79 16.30 -16.59
CA ALA A 161 -1.58 16.81 -15.98
C ALA A 161 -1.90 17.56 -14.68
N GLY A 162 -0.99 17.51 -13.71
CA GLY A 162 -1.10 18.23 -12.46
C GLY A 162 -0.50 17.49 -11.27
N LEU A 163 -0.43 18.20 -10.15
CA LEU A 163 0.02 17.67 -8.88
C LEU A 163 -1.16 16.99 -8.19
N TYR A 164 -1.01 15.71 -7.85
CA TYR A 164 -2.01 14.91 -7.17
C TYR A 164 -1.60 14.62 -5.73
N GLU A 165 -2.60 14.68 -4.84
CA GLU A 165 -2.52 14.26 -3.44
C GLU A 165 -3.50 13.12 -3.17
N LEU A 166 -3.00 11.99 -2.70
CA LEU A 166 -3.79 10.84 -2.26
C LEU A 166 -3.78 10.75 -0.74
N ASN A 167 -4.97 10.79 -0.15
CA ASN A 167 -5.20 10.59 1.27
C ASN A 167 -5.68 9.16 1.50
N LEU A 168 -4.97 8.39 2.31
CA LEU A 168 -5.30 7.00 2.60
C LEU A 168 -5.82 6.85 4.03
N ARG A 169 -6.91 6.11 4.17
CA ARG A 169 -7.57 5.80 5.45
C ARG A 169 -7.81 4.30 5.54
N ALA A 170 -7.69 3.75 6.74
CA ALA A 170 -8.00 2.36 6.99
C ALA A 170 -8.99 2.20 8.15
N GLN A 171 -9.79 1.14 8.05
CA GLN A 171 -10.79 0.77 9.03
C GLN A 171 -10.89 -0.75 9.10
N ILE A 172 -10.90 -1.28 10.32
CA ILE A 172 -11.21 -2.68 10.63
C ILE A 172 -12.65 -2.65 11.11
N LEU A 173 -13.40 -3.63 10.65
CA LEU A 173 -14.80 -3.78 10.94
C LEU A 173 -14.98 -4.95 11.91
N THR A 174 -16.04 -4.88 12.70
CA THR A 174 -16.50 -6.02 13.49
C THR A 174 -17.06 -7.09 12.54
N ALA A 175 -17.31 -8.29 13.06
CA ALA A 175 -17.99 -9.35 12.31
C ALA A 175 -19.40 -8.94 11.81
N MET A 176 -20.00 -7.88 12.36
CA MET A 176 -21.29 -7.32 11.94
C MET A 176 -21.13 -6.13 10.97
N SER A 177 -19.94 -5.93 10.40
CA SER A 177 -19.63 -4.83 9.47
C SER A 177 -19.78 -3.42 10.04
N THR A 178 -19.68 -3.27 11.37
CA THR A 178 -19.63 -1.97 12.04
C THR A 178 -18.19 -1.56 12.31
N THR A 179 -17.91 -0.26 12.47
CA THR A 179 -16.57 0.24 12.79
C THR A 179 -16.01 -0.39 14.06
N MET A 180 -14.86 -1.06 13.96
CA MET A 180 -14.10 -1.47 15.13
C MET A 180 -13.30 -0.27 15.66
N VAL A 181 -13.83 0.40 16.67
CA VAL A 181 -13.10 1.42 17.42
C VAL A 181 -12.00 0.73 18.23
N PRO A 182 -10.75 1.24 18.28
CA PRO A 182 -10.29 2.57 17.84
C PRO A 182 -9.52 2.59 16.50
N PHE A 183 -9.68 1.62 15.60
CA PHE A 183 -8.74 1.45 14.49
C PHE A 183 -8.98 2.37 13.26
N ALA A 184 -10.01 3.22 13.25
CA ALA A 184 -10.10 4.20 12.16
C ALA A 184 -8.90 5.17 12.21
N GLY A 185 -8.11 5.23 11.13
CA GLY A 185 -6.88 6.04 11.10
C GLY A 185 -6.44 6.40 9.68
N TYR A 186 -5.60 7.43 9.59
CA TYR A 186 -4.95 7.88 8.36
C TYR A 186 -3.60 7.20 8.20
N ALA A 187 -3.21 6.98 6.96
CA ALA A 187 -1.89 6.42 6.66
C ALA A 187 -0.78 7.43 6.89
N SER A 188 0.31 6.95 7.47
CA SER A 188 1.59 7.66 7.44
C SER A 188 2.33 7.30 6.15
N ARG A 189 2.84 8.29 5.44
CA ARG A 189 3.70 8.07 4.28
C ARG A 189 5.09 7.61 4.73
N ILE A 190 5.62 6.60 4.07
CA ILE A 190 6.97 6.07 4.30
C ILE A 190 7.78 6.19 3.01
N ASP A 191 8.84 7.00 3.05
CA ASP A 191 9.75 7.20 1.92
C ASP A 191 10.84 6.12 1.84
N GLN A 192 11.22 5.53 2.99
CA GLN A 192 12.23 4.48 3.08
C GLN A 192 11.81 3.41 4.10
N ILE A 193 11.91 2.15 3.71
CA ILE A 193 11.64 1.00 4.58
C ILE A 193 12.92 0.64 5.31
N ASP A 194 12.97 0.93 6.61
CA ASP A 194 14.08 0.54 7.49
C ASP A 194 13.58 0.25 8.91
N ALA A 195 14.42 -0.36 9.74
CA ALA A 195 14.05 -0.76 11.10
C ALA A 195 13.59 0.40 12.00
N SER A 196 13.97 1.64 11.68
CA SER A 196 13.61 2.81 12.50
C SER A 196 12.11 3.07 12.47
N ILE A 197 11.41 2.71 11.39
CA ILE A 197 9.96 2.90 11.29
C ILE A 197 9.24 2.16 12.41
N PHE A 198 9.74 0.99 12.84
CA PHE A 198 9.15 0.19 13.91
C PHE A 198 9.69 0.53 15.31
N GLY A 199 10.65 1.44 15.41
CA GLY A 199 11.26 1.86 16.68
C GLY A 199 10.59 3.09 17.29
N PRO A 200 10.92 3.44 18.55
CA PRO A 200 10.32 4.57 19.27
C PRO A 200 10.44 5.89 18.51
N ASN A 201 11.56 6.10 17.82
CA ASN A 201 11.80 7.30 17.02
C ASN A 201 10.98 7.33 15.72
N GLY A 202 10.70 6.16 15.12
CA GLY A 202 9.83 6.07 13.95
C GLY A 202 8.39 6.49 14.26
N LEU A 203 7.94 6.25 15.50
CA LEU A 203 6.58 6.51 15.98
C LEU A 203 6.34 7.97 16.40
N VAL A 204 7.40 8.66 16.83
CA VAL A 204 7.36 10.09 17.19
C VAL A 204 7.35 11.01 15.96
N VAL A 205 7.75 10.49 14.79
CA VAL A 205 7.91 11.26 13.54
C VAL A 205 6.89 10.85 12.45
N ARG A 206 5.94 9.96 12.75
CA ARG A 206 4.85 9.61 11.81
C ARG A 206 3.85 10.77 11.72
N PHE A 207 4.09 11.69 10.79
CA PHE A 207 3.09 12.67 10.41
C PHE A 207 2.13 12.03 9.40
N GLU A 208 0.83 12.17 9.64
CA GLU A 208 -0.19 11.88 8.63
C GLU A 208 0.06 12.81 7.45
N GLN A 209 0.52 12.25 6.33
CA GLN A 209 0.87 13.01 5.13
C GLN A 209 0.28 12.32 3.90
N PRO A 210 -0.31 13.10 2.96
CA PRO A 210 -0.79 12.53 1.71
C PRO A 210 0.38 12.01 0.87
N VAL A 211 0.12 10.97 0.09
CA VAL A 211 1.03 10.52 -0.97
C VAL A 211 0.91 11.51 -2.12
N ARG A 212 2.05 12.03 -2.60
CA ARG A 212 2.08 13.04 -3.68
C ARG A 212 2.72 12.48 -4.93
N PHE A 213 2.15 12.80 -6.09
CA PHE A 213 2.73 12.53 -7.40
C PHE A 213 2.36 13.65 -8.39
N ASP A 214 3.20 13.87 -9.40
CA ASP A 214 3.02 14.87 -10.45
C ASP A 214 2.87 14.16 -11.80
N ALA A 215 1.81 14.51 -12.52
CA ALA A 215 1.54 14.01 -13.86
C ALA A 215 1.86 15.09 -14.89
N TYR A 216 2.72 14.78 -15.86
CA TYR A 216 3.12 15.69 -16.94
C TYR A 216 2.76 15.14 -18.32
N VAL A 217 2.73 16.04 -19.32
CA VAL A 217 2.43 15.73 -20.73
C VAL A 217 3.68 15.32 -21.49
#